data_AF-A0A0C2CE57-F1
#
_entry.id   AF-A0A0C2CE57-F1
#
_cell.length_a   1.000
_cell.length_b   1.000
_cell.length_c   1.000
_cell.angle_alpha   90.00
_cell.angle_beta   90.00
_cell.angle_gamma   90.00
#
_symmetry.space_group_name_H-M   'P 1'
#
loop_
_entity.id
_entity.type
_entity.pdbx_description
1 polymer ?
#
loop_
_entity_poly.entity_id
_entity_poly.type
_entity_poly.pdbx_seq_one_letter_code
_entity_poly.pdbx_strand_id
1 'polypeptide(L)'
;ISRFVKGWRSSGLALSTTSNECAKLFDAALRQFVSWTDCKQLDGLEKTMEAMQAADNKAVLPRAFALGLEGIGTGIGARTNETFRKALEDLQVDAAKHGNEREKLHAKAVQQFGEGKQSSAAKTWEEVLKKYPTDLMAIKFAHDTYFYLGDAKMIRDSVQAVLPKHKGTEPCYSYLHGMLAFGLEECEQYAEAEKEALKALEANRYDCWATHARAHVLEMEGRFDEGIKFLESTVENWKPGWMLAAHNYWHNGLYYIEKYKNYEVPLTIFDNSKYRTSEICPRAVKSGAMLDIVDAVSMLWRLELEGVNVGDRWQNLPNLKEHVDDHALFFNDIHMSIALQKGRYNDDEAEMRRTLIDFSKIAGDDYDQAKICREVGMAIYDGISQYILGDYNKCAKSMLPIRDRIYTIGGSNAQLCYRDFNANRHKTQ
;
A
#
# COMPACT_ATOMS: atom_id res chain seq x y z
N ILE A 1 -21.02 9.07 -13.82
CA ILE A 1 -22.24 9.54 -13.10
C ILE A 1 -22.18 8.99 -11.68
N SER A 2 -22.02 9.88 -10.69
CA SER A 2 -21.97 9.49 -9.28
C SER A 2 -23.37 9.20 -8.74
N ARG A 3 -23.48 8.27 -7.79
CA ARG A 3 -24.75 7.87 -7.19
C ARG A 3 -25.24 8.90 -6.17
N PHE A 4 -26.48 9.36 -6.36
CA PHE A 4 -27.27 10.06 -5.33
C PHE A 4 -27.75 9.09 -4.24
N VAL A 5 -28.36 9.59 -3.16
CA VAL A 5 -28.93 8.75 -2.07
C VAL A 5 -29.86 7.66 -2.61
N LYS A 6 -30.74 8.01 -3.56
CA LYS A 6 -31.64 7.03 -4.21
C LYS A 6 -30.87 5.94 -4.97
N GLY A 7 -29.78 6.30 -5.65
CA GLY A 7 -28.94 5.37 -6.39
C GLY A 7 -28.21 4.38 -5.47
N TRP A 8 -27.69 4.85 -4.35
CA TRP A 8 -27.11 4.01 -3.29
C TRP A 8 -28.15 3.01 -2.74
N ARG A 9 -29.36 3.48 -2.42
CA ARG A 9 -30.46 2.61 -1.97
C ARG A 9 -30.87 1.57 -3.02
N SER A 10 -31.02 1.97 -4.29
CA SER A 10 -31.35 1.05 -5.38
C SER A 10 -30.26 0.01 -5.64
N SER A 11 -29.02 0.28 -5.21
CA SER A 11 -27.90 -0.66 -5.29
C SER A 11 -27.82 -1.61 -4.09
N GLY A 12 -28.78 -1.57 -3.15
CA GLY A 12 -28.74 -2.35 -1.91
C GLY A 12 -27.75 -1.82 -0.86
N LEU A 13 -27.21 -0.62 -1.08
CA LEU A 13 -26.12 -0.01 -0.31
C LEU A 13 -26.58 1.33 0.28
N ALA A 14 -27.69 1.32 1.02
CA ALA A 14 -28.31 2.54 1.54
C ALA A 14 -27.39 3.31 2.51
N LEU A 15 -27.42 4.64 2.42
CA LEU A 15 -26.73 5.57 3.31
C LEU A 15 -27.71 6.18 4.32
N SER A 16 -27.25 6.51 5.53
CA SER A 16 -28.03 7.27 6.52
C SER A 16 -28.14 8.75 6.21
N THR A 17 -27.17 9.34 5.49
CA THR A 17 -27.24 10.74 5.07
C THR A 17 -28.42 10.99 4.13
N THR A 18 -29.05 12.15 4.28
CA THR A 18 -30.06 12.69 3.36
C THR A 18 -29.47 13.67 2.34
N SER A 19 -28.20 14.04 2.49
CA SER A 19 -27.49 14.95 1.60
C SER A 19 -27.15 14.24 0.29
N ASN A 20 -27.89 14.60 -0.77
CA ASN A 20 -27.61 14.12 -2.12
C ASN A 20 -26.22 14.51 -2.61
N GLU A 21 -25.74 15.69 -2.21
CA GLU A 21 -24.41 16.15 -2.60
C GLU A 21 -23.31 15.34 -1.94
N CYS A 22 -23.40 15.13 -0.62
CA CYS A 22 -22.47 14.27 0.11
C CYS A 22 -22.44 12.85 -0.46
N ALA A 23 -23.60 12.25 -0.77
CA ALA A 23 -23.68 10.91 -1.34
C ALA A 23 -22.99 10.78 -2.72
N LYS A 24 -23.05 11.83 -3.56
CA LYS A 24 -22.40 11.85 -4.88
C LYS A 24 -20.90 12.03 -4.76
N LEU A 25 -20.46 12.94 -3.89
CA LEU A 25 -19.05 13.19 -3.64
C LEU A 25 -18.39 11.97 -2.98
N PHE A 26 -19.09 11.29 -2.07
CA PHE A 26 -18.64 10.01 -1.52
C PHE A 26 -18.47 8.94 -2.60
N ASP A 27 -19.43 8.76 -3.50
CA ASP A 27 -19.30 7.82 -4.62
C ASP A 27 -18.15 8.19 -5.57
N ALA A 28 -17.90 9.49 -5.79
CA ALA A 28 -16.78 9.96 -6.59
C ALA A 28 -15.43 9.72 -5.89
N ALA A 29 -15.32 10.01 -4.60
CA ALA A 29 -14.13 9.80 -3.80
C ALA A 29 -13.78 8.30 -3.73
N LEU A 30 -14.77 7.44 -3.50
CA LEU A 30 -14.57 5.99 -3.48
C LEU A 30 -14.05 5.45 -4.82
N ARG A 31 -14.55 5.97 -5.95
CA ARG A 31 -14.05 5.59 -7.28
C ARG A 31 -12.63 6.08 -7.53
N GLN A 32 -12.30 7.30 -7.12
CA GLN A 32 -10.94 7.83 -7.21
C GLN A 32 -9.97 7.01 -6.37
N PHE A 33 -10.38 6.60 -5.17
CA PHE A 33 -9.59 5.72 -4.32
C PHE A 33 -9.39 4.32 -4.93
N VAL A 34 -10.43 3.67 -5.45
CA VAL A 34 -10.28 2.34 -6.05
C VAL A 34 -9.47 2.37 -7.35
N SER A 35 -9.65 3.42 -8.15
CA SER A 35 -8.91 3.59 -9.41
C SER A 35 -7.53 4.20 -9.26
N TRP A 36 -7.21 4.71 -8.06
CA TRP A 36 -6.04 5.54 -7.77
C TRP A 36 -5.81 6.66 -8.77
N THR A 37 -6.88 7.19 -9.34
CA THR A 37 -6.82 8.20 -10.38
C THR A 37 -7.68 9.38 -9.98
N ASP A 38 -7.13 10.58 -10.11
CA ASP A 38 -7.86 11.80 -9.81
C ASP A 38 -8.90 12.12 -10.88
N CYS A 39 -10.06 12.57 -10.41
CA CYS A 39 -11.08 13.15 -11.25
C CYS A 39 -10.75 14.62 -11.47
N LYS A 40 -10.28 14.96 -12.68
CA LYS A 40 -9.96 16.34 -13.07
C LYS A 40 -11.13 17.33 -12.92
N GLN A 41 -12.37 16.85 -12.99
CA GLN A 41 -13.57 17.71 -12.82
C GLN A 41 -13.85 18.07 -11.36
N LEU A 42 -13.24 17.36 -10.42
CA LEU A 42 -13.41 17.55 -8.98
C LEU A 42 -12.10 17.99 -8.30
N ASP A 43 -11.10 18.39 -9.10
CA ASP A 43 -9.77 18.78 -8.64
C ASP A 43 -9.08 17.71 -7.75
N GLY A 44 -9.34 16.44 -8.04
CA GLY A 44 -8.72 15.29 -7.38
C GLY A 44 -9.39 14.81 -6.09
N LEU A 45 -8.82 13.76 -5.50
CA LEU A 45 -9.40 13.09 -4.32
C LEU A 45 -9.49 14.04 -3.12
N GLU A 46 -8.44 14.80 -2.83
CA GLU A 46 -8.38 15.72 -1.68
C GLU A 46 -9.53 16.75 -1.73
N LYS A 47 -9.70 17.46 -2.85
CA LYS A 47 -10.79 18.43 -3.03
C LYS A 47 -12.16 17.78 -3.03
N THR A 48 -12.27 16.57 -3.55
CA THR A 48 -13.51 15.79 -3.45
C THR A 48 -13.86 15.49 -1.99
N MET A 49 -12.87 15.14 -1.16
CA MET A 49 -13.05 14.83 0.26
C MET A 49 -13.41 16.07 1.07
N GLU A 50 -12.75 17.21 0.84
CA GLU A 50 -13.09 18.51 1.45
C GLU A 50 -14.56 18.88 1.17
N ALA A 51 -14.97 18.82 -0.10
CA ALA A 51 -16.34 19.12 -0.50
C ALA A 51 -17.35 18.12 0.07
N MET A 52 -17.00 16.83 0.15
CA MET A 52 -17.84 15.78 0.73
C MET A 52 -18.12 16.04 2.21
N GLN A 53 -17.09 16.42 2.98
CA GLN A 53 -17.23 16.75 4.40
C GLN A 53 -18.02 18.05 4.60
N ALA A 54 -17.79 19.06 3.76
CA ALA A 54 -18.56 20.31 3.79
C ALA A 54 -20.06 20.11 3.50
N ALA A 55 -20.39 19.14 2.64
CA ALA A 55 -21.77 18.85 2.24
C ALA A 55 -22.59 18.14 3.33
N ASP A 56 -21.97 17.33 4.18
CA ASP A 56 -22.57 16.74 5.38
C ASP A 56 -21.48 16.20 6.33
N ASN A 57 -21.07 17.01 7.30
CA ASN A 57 -20.03 16.65 8.26
C ASN A 57 -20.50 15.67 9.35
N LYS A 58 -21.75 15.18 9.30
CA LYS A 58 -22.28 14.17 10.23
C LYS A 58 -22.55 12.84 9.53
N ALA A 59 -22.38 12.76 8.21
CA ALA A 59 -22.59 11.53 7.46
C ALA A 59 -21.61 10.43 7.92
N VAL A 60 -22.15 9.34 8.45
CA VAL A 60 -21.36 8.29 9.11
C VAL A 60 -20.40 7.60 8.14
N LEU A 61 -20.89 7.10 7.00
CA LEU A 61 -20.03 6.37 6.05
C LEU A 61 -18.97 7.25 5.38
N PRO A 62 -19.29 8.47 4.90
CA PRO A 62 -18.28 9.40 4.40
C PRO A 62 -17.18 9.73 5.41
N ARG A 63 -17.52 9.90 6.71
CA ARG A 63 -16.52 10.09 7.77
C ARG A 63 -15.69 8.85 8.03
N ALA A 64 -16.32 7.67 8.08
CA ALA A 64 -15.60 6.41 8.20
C ALA A 64 -14.62 6.22 7.04
N PHE A 65 -15.01 6.61 5.83
CA PHE A 65 -14.13 6.58 4.66
C PHE A 65 -12.95 7.54 4.78
N ALA A 66 -13.18 8.79 5.19
CA ALA A 66 -12.11 9.77 5.40
C ALA A 66 -11.08 9.28 6.43
N LEU A 67 -11.53 8.88 7.62
CA LEU A 67 -10.65 8.39 8.67
C LEU A 67 -9.98 7.06 8.30
N GLY A 68 -10.68 6.21 7.54
CA GLY A 68 -10.12 4.97 7.01
C GLY A 68 -8.99 5.22 6.01
N LEU A 69 -9.15 6.22 5.12
CA LEU A 69 -8.10 6.62 4.18
C LEU A 69 -6.88 7.21 4.90
N GLU A 70 -7.09 8.06 5.90
CA GLU A 70 -6.00 8.59 6.74
C GLU A 70 -5.21 7.44 7.38
N GLY A 71 -5.90 6.47 8.00
CA GLY A 71 -5.24 5.30 8.61
C GLY A 71 -4.52 4.41 7.59
N ILE A 72 -5.18 4.03 6.48
CA ILE A 72 -4.59 3.19 5.43
C ILE A 72 -3.44 3.90 4.69
N GLY A 73 -3.37 5.23 4.73
CA GLY A 73 -2.22 6.00 4.25
C GLY A 73 -0.93 5.72 5.02
N THR A 74 -0.99 5.15 6.22
CA THR A 74 0.14 4.66 7.05
C THR A 74 1.13 5.73 7.51
N GLY A 75 0.80 7.02 7.32
CA GLY A 75 1.55 8.16 7.88
C GLY A 75 0.95 8.72 9.16
N ILE A 76 -0.05 8.05 9.75
CA ILE A 76 -0.72 8.45 10.99
C ILE A 76 -1.28 7.22 11.71
N GLY A 77 -1.33 7.25 13.03
CA GLY A 77 -1.96 6.22 13.85
C GLY A 77 -2.55 6.77 15.15
N ALA A 78 -3.55 6.09 15.71
CA ALA A 78 -4.22 6.56 16.94
C ALA A 78 -3.31 6.54 18.18
N ARG A 79 -2.20 5.80 18.11
CA ARG A 79 -1.18 5.72 19.17
C ARG A 79 -0.41 7.03 19.33
N THR A 80 -0.01 7.65 18.22
CA THR A 80 0.82 8.87 18.20
C THR A 80 0.00 10.13 17.97
N ASN A 81 -1.24 10.01 17.46
CA ASN A 81 -2.09 11.15 17.14
C ASN A 81 -3.40 11.17 17.94
N GLU A 82 -3.47 12.03 18.96
CA GLU A 82 -4.65 12.19 19.81
C GLU A 82 -5.88 12.72 19.06
N THR A 83 -5.69 13.63 18.10
CA THR A 83 -6.79 14.18 17.29
C THR A 83 -7.45 13.08 16.46
N PHE A 84 -6.65 12.24 15.81
CA PHE A 84 -7.13 11.10 15.04
C PHE A 84 -7.84 10.07 15.92
N ARG A 85 -7.24 9.71 17.07
CA ARG A 85 -7.87 8.82 18.05
C ARG A 85 -9.24 9.32 18.48
N LYS A 86 -9.35 10.61 18.84
CA LYS A 86 -10.62 11.22 19.23
C LYS A 86 -11.63 11.22 18.08
N ALA A 87 -11.21 11.48 16.84
CA ALA A 87 -12.10 11.44 15.69
C ALA A 87 -12.69 10.04 15.44
N LEU A 88 -11.92 8.96 15.67
CA LEU A 88 -12.39 7.58 15.63
C LEU A 88 -13.41 7.28 16.74
N GLU A 89 -13.13 7.74 17.97
CA GLU A 89 -14.05 7.61 19.11
C GLU A 89 -15.38 8.33 18.84
N ASP A 90 -15.33 9.56 18.35
CA ASP A 90 -16.51 10.36 17.98
C ASP A 90 -17.30 9.70 16.84
N LEU A 91 -16.61 9.12 15.84
CA LEU A 91 -17.25 8.36 14.76
C LEU A 91 -18.06 7.17 15.30
N GLN A 92 -17.53 6.42 16.27
CA GLN A 92 -18.26 5.31 16.89
C GLN A 92 -19.55 5.77 17.57
N VAL A 93 -19.44 6.84 18.36
CA VAL A 93 -20.58 7.39 19.10
C VAL A 93 -21.68 7.83 18.14
N ASP A 94 -21.32 8.50 17.05
CA ASP A 94 -22.28 8.96 16.05
C ASP A 94 -22.85 7.81 15.22
N ALA A 95 -22.02 6.82 14.85
CA ALA A 95 -22.47 5.63 14.16
C ALA A 95 -23.49 4.83 15.00
N ALA A 96 -23.29 4.74 16.31
CA ALA A 96 -24.23 4.09 17.22
C ALA A 96 -25.61 4.77 17.21
N LYS A 97 -25.63 6.11 17.22
CA LYS A 97 -26.85 6.94 17.27
C LYS A 97 -27.56 7.08 15.92
N HIS A 98 -26.81 7.21 14.83
CA HIS A 98 -27.33 7.68 13.55
C HIS A 98 -27.03 6.73 12.37
N GLY A 99 -26.07 5.83 12.52
CA GLY A 99 -25.66 4.90 11.47
C GLY A 99 -26.65 3.75 11.26
N ASN A 100 -26.77 3.30 10.02
CA ASN A 100 -27.39 2.00 9.73
C ASN A 100 -26.44 0.83 10.04
N GLU A 101 -26.91 -0.41 9.93
CA GLU A 101 -26.14 -1.61 10.26
C GLU A 101 -24.79 -1.68 9.54
N ARG A 102 -24.77 -1.42 8.23
CA ARG A 102 -23.56 -1.43 7.40
C ARG A 102 -22.57 -0.35 7.85
N GLU A 103 -23.07 0.86 8.10
CA GLU A 103 -22.25 2.01 8.50
C GLU A 103 -21.62 1.81 9.88
N LYS A 104 -22.35 1.16 10.80
CA LYS A 104 -21.82 0.76 12.11
C LYS A 104 -20.65 -0.22 11.99
N LEU A 105 -20.73 -1.17 11.06
CA LEU A 105 -19.62 -2.10 10.80
C LEU A 105 -18.40 -1.39 10.19
N HIS A 106 -18.59 -0.47 9.24
CA HIS A 106 -17.47 0.32 8.71
C HIS A 106 -16.82 1.19 9.77
N ALA A 107 -17.62 1.90 10.59
CA ALA A 107 -17.09 2.68 11.69
C ALA A 107 -16.24 1.79 12.62
N LYS A 108 -16.76 0.62 13.01
CA LYS A 108 -16.07 -0.36 13.86
C LYS A 108 -14.75 -0.81 13.23
N ALA A 109 -14.75 -1.18 11.96
CA ALA A 109 -13.56 -1.64 11.26
C ALA A 109 -12.48 -0.55 11.19
N VAL A 110 -12.87 0.68 10.86
CA VAL A 110 -11.94 1.83 10.76
C VAL A 110 -11.32 2.16 12.13
N GLN A 111 -12.11 2.12 13.20
CA GLN A 111 -11.57 2.27 14.57
C GLN A 111 -10.57 1.15 14.89
N GLN A 112 -10.95 -0.11 14.65
CA GLN A 112 -10.06 -1.25 14.89
C GLN A 112 -8.74 -1.09 14.14
N PHE A 113 -8.79 -0.67 12.88
CA PHE A 113 -7.59 -0.43 12.08
C PHE A 113 -6.73 0.69 12.70
N GLY A 114 -7.32 1.84 13.01
CA GLY A 114 -6.61 2.99 13.57
C GLY A 114 -5.98 2.72 14.95
N GLU A 115 -6.55 1.80 15.73
CA GLU A 115 -6.02 1.31 17.01
C GLU A 115 -4.98 0.17 16.87
N GLY A 116 -4.56 -0.17 15.65
CA GLY A 116 -3.55 -1.20 15.38
C GLY A 116 -4.07 -2.63 15.31
N LYS A 117 -5.39 -2.84 15.39
CA LYS A 117 -6.06 -4.15 15.31
C LYS A 117 -6.45 -4.49 13.87
N GLN A 118 -5.50 -4.42 12.96
CA GLN A 118 -5.65 -4.62 11.51
C GLN A 118 -6.36 -5.94 11.17
N SER A 119 -5.95 -7.05 11.80
CA SER A 119 -6.57 -8.37 11.61
C SER A 119 -8.05 -8.37 12.00
N SER A 120 -8.42 -7.59 13.02
CA SER A 120 -9.82 -7.46 13.46
C SER A 120 -10.62 -6.56 12.52
N ALA A 121 -10.02 -5.49 12.00
CA ALA A 121 -10.62 -4.61 11.02
C ALA A 121 -10.98 -5.37 9.73
N ALA A 122 -10.02 -6.13 9.19
CA ALA A 122 -10.23 -6.99 8.02
C ALA A 122 -11.41 -7.95 8.21
N LYS A 123 -11.48 -8.65 9.35
CA LYS A 123 -12.61 -9.53 9.69
C LYS A 123 -13.95 -8.78 9.75
N THR A 124 -13.97 -7.56 10.27
CA THR A 124 -15.20 -6.74 10.30
C THR A 124 -15.61 -6.30 8.88
N TRP A 125 -14.66 -5.97 7.98
CA TRP A 125 -15.00 -5.72 6.56
C TRP A 125 -15.49 -6.99 5.86
N GLU A 126 -14.95 -8.17 6.17
CA GLU A 126 -15.49 -9.45 5.69
C GLU A 126 -16.94 -9.69 6.17
N GLU A 127 -17.29 -9.28 7.40
CA GLU A 127 -18.68 -9.31 7.86
C GLU A 127 -19.60 -8.40 7.03
N VAL A 128 -19.10 -7.24 6.59
CA VAL A 128 -19.80 -6.37 5.64
C VAL A 128 -19.98 -7.11 4.30
N LEU A 129 -18.93 -7.67 3.74
CA LEU A 129 -18.96 -8.33 2.41
C LEU A 129 -19.85 -9.57 2.37
N LYS A 130 -20.01 -10.28 3.50
CA LYS A 130 -20.98 -11.38 3.62
C LYS A 130 -22.43 -10.90 3.39
N LYS A 131 -22.77 -9.70 3.86
CA LYS A 131 -24.12 -9.11 3.76
C LYS A 131 -24.28 -8.22 2.52
N TYR A 132 -23.22 -7.53 2.13
CA TYR A 132 -23.16 -6.52 1.08
C TYR A 132 -21.97 -6.82 0.16
N PRO A 133 -22.05 -7.89 -0.67
CA PRO A 133 -20.90 -8.35 -1.46
C PRO A 133 -20.43 -7.35 -2.52
N THR A 134 -21.28 -6.37 -2.88
CA THR A 134 -20.96 -5.28 -3.80
C THR A 134 -20.48 -4.01 -3.09
N ASP A 135 -20.19 -4.08 -1.78
CA ASP A 135 -19.63 -2.94 -1.05
C ASP A 135 -18.16 -2.73 -1.40
N LEU A 136 -17.93 -1.74 -2.26
CA LEU A 136 -16.63 -1.43 -2.82
C LEU A 136 -15.64 -0.90 -1.77
N MET A 137 -16.12 -0.18 -0.75
CA MET A 137 -15.28 0.31 0.33
C MET A 137 -14.78 -0.84 1.19
N ALA A 138 -15.66 -1.79 1.52
CA ALA A 138 -15.30 -2.93 2.37
C ALA A 138 -14.25 -3.82 1.69
N ILE A 139 -14.43 -4.17 0.41
CA ILE A 139 -13.48 -5.03 -0.30
C ILE A 139 -12.12 -4.36 -0.47
N LYS A 140 -12.09 -3.06 -0.79
CA LYS A 140 -10.83 -2.34 -0.97
C LYS A 140 -10.06 -2.21 0.35
N PHE A 141 -10.73 -1.84 1.43
CA PHE A 141 -10.08 -1.74 2.74
C PHE A 141 -9.66 -3.10 3.31
N ALA A 142 -10.44 -4.16 3.11
CA ALA A 142 -10.04 -5.52 3.48
C ALA A 142 -8.78 -5.95 2.70
N HIS A 143 -8.79 -5.77 1.37
CA HIS A 143 -7.69 -6.12 0.48
C HIS A 143 -6.39 -5.40 0.85
N ASP A 144 -6.43 -4.08 1.05
CA ASP A 144 -5.25 -3.30 1.49
C ASP A 144 -4.76 -3.75 2.87
N THR A 145 -5.67 -4.09 3.78
CA THR A 145 -5.30 -4.58 5.12
C THR A 145 -4.64 -5.95 5.06
N TYR A 146 -5.10 -6.85 4.20
CA TYR A 146 -4.46 -8.16 4.00
C TYR A 146 -3.06 -8.02 3.39
N PHE A 147 -2.87 -7.04 2.50
CA PHE A 147 -1.54 -6.68 1.99
C PHE A 147 -0.59 -6.23 3.11
N TYR A 148 -1.06 -5.40 4.04
CA TYR A 148 -0.27 -4.97 5.21
C TYR A 148 0.04 -6.08 6.21
N LEU A 149 -0.80 -7.12 6.26
CA LEU A 149 -0.60 -8.29 7.11
C LEU A 149 0.21 -9.41 6.43
N GLY A 150 0.55 -9.26 5.14
CA GLY A 150 1.19 -10.31 4.35
C GLY A 150 0.30 -11.56 4.15
N ASP A 151 -1.02 -11.42 4.24
CA ASP A 151 -1.96 -12.54 4.09
C ASP A 151 -2.39 -12.71 2.63
N ALA A 152 -1.45 -13.16 1.79
CA ALA A 152 -1.65 -13.37 0.36
C ALA A 152 -2.90 -14.19 0.02
N LYS A 153 -3.22 -15.20 0.86
CA LYS A 153 -4.41 -16.03 0.68
C LYS A 153 -5.67 -15.21 0.80
N MET A 154 -5.76 -14.35 1.81
CA MET A 154 -6.93 -13.50 1.99
C MET A 154 -7.02 -12.34 0.98
N ILE A 155 -5.89 -11.84 0.46
CA ILE A 155 -5.88 -10.90 -0.68
C ILE A 155 -6.64 -11.53 -1.87
N ARG A 156 -6.36 -12.80 -2.19
CA ARG A 156 -7.06 -13.55 -3.25
C ARG A 156 -8.48 -13.94 -2.87
N ASP A 157 -8.65 -14.62 -1.75
CA ASP A 157 -9.86 -15.34 -1.39
C ASP A 157 -11.02 -14.36 -1.08
N SER A 158 -10.72 -13.19 -0.51
CA SER A 158 -11.72 -12.14 -0.26
C SER A 158 -12.37 -11.67 -1.56
N VAL A 159 -11.55 -11.34 -2.57
CA VAL A 159 -12.03 -10.89 -3.88
C VAL A 159 -12.75 -12.02 -4.61
N GLN A 160 -12.19 -13.24 -4.60
CA GLN A 160 -12.78 -14.40 -5.23
C GLN A 160 -14.15 -14.78 -4.63
N ALA A 161 -14.35 -14.55 -3.33
CA ALA A 161 -15.62 -14.81 -2.65
C ALA A 161 -16.73 -13.83 -3.02
N VAL A 162 -16.40 -12.59 -3.41
CA VAL A 162 -17.39 -11.58 -3.79
C VAL A 162 -17.62 -11.51 -5.29
N LEU A 163 -16.60 -11.76 -6.12
CA LEU A 163 -16.67 -11.57 -7.57
C LEU A 163 -17.87 -12.27 -8.25
N PRO A 164 -18.25 -13.53 -7.93
CA PRO A 164 -19.42 -14.19 -8.53
C PRO A 164 -20.78 -13.57 -8.13
N LYS A 165 -20.81 -12.73 -7.10
CA LYS A 165 -22.01 -12.07 -6.58
C LYS A 165 -22.27 -10.71 -7.25
N HIS A 166 -21.33 -10.22 -8.07
CA HIS A 166 -21.47 -8.99 -8.85
C HIS A 166 -22.10 -9.31 -10.22
N LYS A 167 -22.88 -8.37 -10.76
CA LYS A 167 -23.53 -8.49 -12.07
C LYS A 167 -22.61 -8.11 -13.23
N GLY A 168 -21.45 -7.53 -12.94
CA GLY A 168 -20.50 -7.04 -13.93
C GLY A 168 -20.82 -5.63 -14.47
N THR A 169 -21.83 -4.97 -13.90
CA THR A 169 -22.26 -3.61 -14.30
C THR A 169 -22.04 -2.59 -13.19
N GLU A 170 -21.66 -3.07 -12.01
CA GLU A 170 -21.34 -2.27 -10.85
C GLU A 170 -20.13 -1.34 -11.15
N PRO A 171 -20.11 -0.13 -10.59
CA PRO A 171 -18.94 0.75 -10.68
C PRO A 171 -17.67 0.02 -10.23
N CYS A 172 -16.58 0.25 -10.97
CA CYS A 172 -15.28 -0.33 -10.69
C CYS A 172 -15.20 -1.86 -10.73
N TYR A 173 -16.16 -2.56 -11.38
CA TYR A 173 -16.11 -4.02 -11.51
C TYR A 173 -14.81 -4.54 -12.14
N SER A 174 -14.25 -3.83 -13.13
CA SER A 174 -12.95 -4.21 -13.73
C SER A 174 -11.82 -4.25 -12.71
N TYR A 175 -11.83 -3.35 -11.72
CA TYR A 175 -10.77 -3.28 -10.70
C TYR A 175 -10.80 -4.48 -9.76
N LEU A 176 -11.95 -5.17 -9.60
CA LEU A 176 -11.98 -6.44 -8.86
C LEU A 176 -11.15 -7.52 -9.57
N HIS A 177 -11.13 -7.51 -10.90
CA HIS A 177 -10.26 -8.42 -11.66
C HIS A 177 -8.77 -8.06 -11.49
N GLY A 178 -8.43 -6.77 -11.44
CA GLY A 178 -7.07 -6.34 -11.10
C GLY A 178 -6.65 -6.75 -9.68
N MET A 179 -7.52 -6.52 -8.68
CA MET A 179 -7.30 -6.92 -7.28
C MET A 179 -7.15 -8.44 -7.13
N LEU A 180 -7.96 -9.22 -7.85
CA LEU A 180 -7.87 -10.68 -7.89
C LEU A 180 -6.57 -11.13 -8.56
N ALA A 181 -6.19 -10.52 -9.67
CA ALA A 181 -4.93 -10.82 -10.36
C ALA A 181 -3.74 -10.68 -9.42
N PHE A 182 -3.68 -9.59 -8.65
CA PHE A 182 -2.63 -9.39 -7.65
C PHE A 182 -2.67 -10.45 -6.54
N GLY A 183 -3.85 -10.75 -5.99
CA GLY A 183 -3.96 -11.82 -4.97
C GLY A 183 -3.56 -13.20 -5.49
N LEU A 184 -3.86 -13.51 -6.75
CA LEU A 184 -3.43 -14.75 -7.41
C LEU A 184 -1.91 -14.78 -7.58
N GLU A 185 -1.31 -13.67 -8.02
CA GLU A 185 0.14 -13.55 -8.20
C GLU A 185 0.88 -13.69 -6.87
N GLU A 186 0.42 -13.04 -5.81
CA GLU A 186 1.00 -13.18 -4.46
C GLU A 186 0.84 -14.60 -3.88
N CYS A 187 -0.09 -15.39 -4.44
CA CYS A 187 -0.27 -16.81 -4.17
C CYS A 187 0.50 -17.72 -5.16
N GLU A 188 1.41 -17.16 -5.96
CA GLU A 188 2.23 -17.86 -6.96
C GLU A 188 1.41 -18.53 -8.08
N GLN A 189 0.18 -18.07 -8.33
CA GLN A 189 -0.72 -18.54 -9.41
C GLN A 189 -0.61 -17.62 -10.63
N TYR A 190 0.58 -17.58 -11.23
CA TYR A 190 0.97 -16.59 -12.24
C TYR A 190 0.12 -16.63 -13.51
N ALA A 191 -0.20 -17.82 -14.03
CA ALA A 191 -0.97 -17.97 -15.26
C ALA A 191 -2.41 -17.44 -15.10
N GLU A 192 -3.06 -17.77 -13.99
CA GLU A 192 -4.39 -17.26 -13.64
C GLU A 192 -4.36 -15.76 -13.35
N ALA A 193 -3.31 -15.29 -12.66
CA ALA A 193 -3.12 -13.87 -12.37
C ALA A 193 -3.02 -13.03 -13.66
N GLU A 194 -2.19 -13.42 -14.62
CA GLU A 194 -2.06 -12.68 -15.89
C GLU A 194 -3.38 -12.67 -16.67
N LYS A 195 -4.11 -13.79 -16.67
CA LYS A 195 -5.43 -13.87 -17.33
C LYS A 195 -6.42 -12.86 -16.73
N GLU A 196 -6.51 -12.77 -15.41
CA GLU A 196 -7.40 -11.83 -14.73
C GLU A 196 -6.94 -10.36 -14.93
N ALA A 197 -5.63 -10.11 -14.94
CA ALA A 197 -5.07 -8.79 -15.24
C ALA A 197 -5.42 -8.34 -16.67
N LEU A 198 -5.24 -9.21 -17.66
CA LEU A 198 -5.60 -8.93 -19.05
C LEU A 198 -7.10 -8.68 -19.20
N LYS A 199 -7.94 -9.43 -18.50
CA LYS A 199 -9.39 -9.21 -18.48
C LYS A 199 -9.76 -7.82 -17.94
N ALA A 200 -9.11 -7.39 -16.86
CA ALA A 200 -9.29 -6.04 -16.31
C ALA A 200 -8.85 -4.96 -17.30
N LEU A 201 -7.68 -5.13 -17.94
CA LEU A 201 -7.11 -4.18 -18.91
C LEU A 201 -7.91 -4.10 -20.22
N GLU A 202 -8.51 -5.20 -20.66
CA GLU A 202 -9.42 -5.21 -21.82
C GLU A 202 -10.69 -4.41 -21.52
N ALA A 203 -11.24 -4.56 -20.31
CA ALA A 203 -12.41 -3.78 -19.87
C ALA A 203 -12.07 -2.30 -19.60
N ASN A 204 -10.88 -2.03 -19.05
CA ASN A 204 -10.39 -0.71 -18.73
C ASN A 204 -8.86 -0.64 -18.82
N ARG A 205 -8.36 -0.13 -19.95
CA ARG A 205 -6.91 0.02 -20.17
C ARG A 205 -6.20 0.92 -19.15
N TYR A 206 -6.94 1.78 -18.44
CA TYR A 206 -6.42 2.71 -17.42
C TYR A 206 -6.38 2.10 -16.01
N ASP A 207 -6.65 0.80 -15.89
CA ASP A 207 -6.55 0.09 -14.62
C ASP A 207 -5.08 -0.08 -14.21
N CYS A 208 -4.60 0.87 -13.40
CA CYS A 208 -3.22 0.87 -12.91
C CYS A 208 -2.95 -0.31 -11.98
N TRP A 209 -3.97 -0.85 -11.29
CA TRP A 209 -3.84 -2.04 -10.46
C TRP A 209 -3.58 -3.27 -11.33
N ALA A 210 -4.37 -3.47 -12.39
CA ALA A 210 -4.18 -4.60 -13.29
C ALA A 210 -2.85 -4.53 -14.05
N THR A 211 -2.39 -3.32 -14.39
CA THR A 211 -1.04 -3.11 -14.95
C THR A 211 0.02 -3.60 -13.98
N HIS A 212 -0.07 -3.19 -12.72
CA HIS A 212 0.84 -3.59 -11.65
C HIS A 212 0.85 -5.10 -11.42
N ALA A 213 -0.33 -5.73 -11.28
CA ALA A 213 -0.43 -7.18 -11.10
C ALA A 213 0.23 -7.95 -12.25
N ARG A 214 0.06 -7.48 -13.50
CA ARG A 214 0.73 -8.09 -14.66
C ARG A 214 2.24 -7.86 -14.65
N ALA A 215 2.71 -6.67 -14.25
CA ALA A 215 4.14 -6.40 -14.11
C ALA A 215 4.77 -7.37 -13.11
N HIS A 216 4.13 -7.57 -11.97
CA HIS A 216 4.48 -8.58 -10.98
C HIS A 216 4.61 -9.98 -11.60
N VAL A 217 3.58 -10.48 -12.31
CA VAL A 217 3.65 -11.79 -12.99
C VAL A 217 4.86 -11.90 -13.93
N LEU A 218 5.07 -10.89 -14.77
CA LEU A 218 6.18 -10.88 -15.73
C LEU A 218 7.55 -10.84 -15.04
N GLU A 219 7.64 -10.21 -13.87
CA GLU A 219 8.84 -10.22 -13.01
C GLU A 219 9.10 -11.62 -12.46
N MET A 220 8.10 -12.20 -11.79
CA MET A 220 8.23 -13.46 -11.06
C MET A 220 8.48 -14.65 -12.01
N GLU A 221 8.00 -14.59 -13.24
CA GLU A 221 8.29 -15.59 -14.28
C GLU A 221 9.57 -15.31 -15.08
N GLY A 222 10.31 -14.23 -14.79
CA GLY A 222 11.53 -13.85 -15.49
C GLY A 222 11.32 -13.40 -16.95
N ARG A 223 10.10 -13.00 -17.31
CA ARG A 223 9.68 -12.54 -18.65
C ARG A 223 10.01 -11.07 -18.87
N PHE A 224 11.23 -10.66 -18.53
CA PHE A 224 11.62 -9.25 -18.41
C PHE A 224 11.48 -8.43 -19.71
N ASP A 225 11.77 -9.00 -20.89
CA ASP A 225 11.58 -8.26 -22.17
C ASP A 225 10.13 -7.92 -22.43
N GLU A 226 9.25 -8.85 -22.09
CA GLU A 226 7.81 -8.65 -22.24
C GLU A 226 7.32 -7.62 -21.22
N GLY A 227 7.84 -7.66 -19.99
CA GLY A 227 7.61 -6.66 -18.95
C GLY A 227 8.01 -5.25 -19.39
N ILE A 228 9.24 -5.07 -19.87
CA ILE A 228 9.75 -3.78 -20.39
C ILE A 228 8.86 -3.27 -21.52
N LYS A 229 8.63 -4.10 -22.53
CA LYS A 229 7.78 -3.73 -23.68
C LYS A 229 6.37 -3.35 -23.22
N PHE A 230 5.79 -4.10 -22.30
CA PHE A 230 4.44 -3.84 -21.78
C PHE A 230 4.37 -2.50 -21.06
N LEU A 231 5.23 -2.26 -20.07
CA LEU A 231 5.21 -1.03 -19.27
C LEU A 231 5.51 0.20 -20.12
N GLU A 232 6.53 0.14 -20.98
CA GLU A 232 6.94 1.28 -21.81
C GLU A 232 5.90 1.61 -22.89
N SER A 233 5.28 0.61 -23.51
CA SER A 233 4.26 0.85 -24.55
C SER A 233 2.90 1.32 -24.00
N THR A 234 2.67 1.19 -22.69
CA THR A 234 1.39 1.54 -22.05
C THR A 234 1.50 2.68 -21.04
N VAL A 235 2.64 3.39 -20.98
CA VAL A 235 2.92 4.44 -19.99
C VAL A 235 1.80 5.47 -19.84
N GLU A 236 1.22 5.96 -20.93
CA GLU A 236 0.14 6.96 -20.91
C GLU A 236 -1.17 6.42 -20.31
N ASN A 237 -1.32 5.10 -20.19
CA ASN A 237 -2.50 4.48 -19.59
C ASN A 237 -2.39 4.42 -18.07
N TRP A 238 -1.24 4.02 -17.52
CA TRP A 238 -1.08 3.78 -16.08
C TRP A 238 -0.43 4.94 -15.33
N LYS A 239 0.34 5.81 -16.01
CA LYS A 239 0.97 7.00 -15.41
C LYS A 239 0.00 7.96 -14.69
N PRO A 240 -1.26 8.13 -15.13
CA PRO A 240 -2.24 8.94 -14.39
C PRO A 240 -2.67 8.35 -13.05
N GLY A 241 -2.47 7.05 -12.81
CA GLY A 241 -2.75 6.39 -11.54
C GLY A 241 -1.73 6.80 -10.49
N TRP A 242 -2.03 7.88 -9.74
CA TRP A 242 -1.03 8.61 -8.95
C TRP A 242 -0.35 7.74 -7.89
N MET A 243 -1.06 6.75 -7.33
CA MET A 243 -0.54 5.93 -6.22
C MET A 243 0.37 4.78 -6.66
N LEU A 244 0.21 4.27 -7.89
CA LEU A 244 1.01 3.15 -8.40
C LEU A 244 1.94 3.53 -9.55
N ALA A 245 1.88 4.76 -10.06
CA ALA A 245 2.74 5.15 -11.16
C ALA A 245 4.22 5.00 -10.79
N ALA A 246 4.64 5.49 -9.62
CA ALA A 246 6.03 5.32 -9.15
C ALA A 246 6.41 3.84 -9.04
N HIS A 247 5.51 3.02 -8.50
CA HIS A 247 5.70 1.58 -8.34
C HIS A 247 5.83 0.83 -9.69
N ASN A 248 5.02 1.19 -10.69
CA ASN A 248 5.16 0.64 -12.04
C ASN A 248 6.48 1.05 -12.72
N TYR A 249 6.94 2.28 -12.48
CA TYR A 249 8.28 2.70 -12.91
C TYR A 249 9.38 1.92 -12.17
N TRP A 250 9.17 1.62 -10.89
CA TRP A 250 10.07 0.80 -10.08
C TRP A 250 10.22 -0.61 -10.67
N HIS A 251 9.12 -1.30 -11.01
CA HIS A 251 9.19 -2.59 -11.72
C HIS A 251 9.94 -2.50 -13.05
N ASN A 252 9.69 -1.44 -13.84
CA ASN A 252 10.42 -1.26 -15.09
C ASN A 252 11.93 -1.17 -14.85
N GLY A 253 12.34 -0.40 -13.84
CA GLY A 253 13.75 -0.34 -13.41
C GLY A 253 14.30 -1.71 -13.02
N LEU A 254 13.55 -2.50 -12.24
CA LEU A 254 13.98 -3.84 -11.84
C LEU A 254 14.26 -4.76 -13.03
N TYR A 255 13.43 -4.72 -14.08
CA TYR A 255 13.67 -5.53 -15.28
C TYR A 255 15.03 -5.24 -15.93
N TYR A 256 15.46 -3.98 -15.95
CA TYR A 256 16.77 -3.60 -16.48
C TYR A 256 17.93 -4.02 -15.58
N ILE A 257 17.74 -3.99 -14.25
CA ILE A 257 18.72 -4.50 -13.28
C ILE A 257 18.91 -6.00 -13.48
N GLU A 258 17.83 -6.78 -13.39
CA GLU A 258 17.87 -8.24 -13.36
C GLU A 258 18.34 -8.85 -14.69
N LYS A 259 17.82 -8.34 -15.82
CA LYS A 259 18.13 -8.93 -17.12
C LYS A 259 19.43 -8.41 -17.74
N TYR A 260 19.57 -7.09 -17.77
CA TYR A 260 20.58 -6.45 -18.59
C TYR A 260 21.80 -5.99 -17.79
N LYS A 261 21.71 -5.98 -16.45
CA LYS A 261 22.68 -5.31 -15.58
C LYS A 261 22.93 -3.86 -16.04
N ASN A 262 21.89 -3.23 -16.59
CA ASN A 262 21.93 -1.87 -17.08
C ASN A 262 21.42 -0.96 -15.98
N TYR A 263 22.36 -0.38 -15.24
CA TYR A 263 22.05 0.42 -14.06
C TYR A 263 21.75 1.89 -14.39
N GLU A 264 22.08 2.36 -15.59
CA GLU A 264 21.82 3.74 -16.03
C GLU A 264 20.32 4.03 -16.21
N VAL A 265 19.56 3.05 -16.71
CA VAL A 265 18.11 3.19 -16.91
C VAL A 265 17.36 3.32 -15.58
N PRO A 266 17.54 2.42 -14.59
CA PRO A 266 16.98 2.58 -13.25
C PRO A 266 17.37 3.91 -12.58
N LEU A 267 18.64 4.34 -12.70
CA LEU A 267 19.07 5.65 -12.20
C LEU A 267 18.33 6.80 -12.89
N THR A 268 18.12 6.72 -14.21
CA THR A 268 17.38 7.72 -14.99
C THR A 268 15.89 7.76 -14.63
N ILE A 269 15.29 6.62 -14.33
CA ILE A 269 13.90 6.52 -13.86
C ILE A 269 13.78 7.07 -12.43
N PHE A 270 14.78 6.82 -11.60
CA PHE A 270 14.86 7.32 -10.23
C PHE A 270 15.02 8.84 -10.18
N ASP A 271 15.98 9.37 -10.94
CA ASP A 271 16.46 10.74 -10.85
C ASP A 271 15.48 11.79 -11.35
N ASN A 272 15.58 12.98 -10.74
CA ASN A 272 15.06 14.25 -11.21
C ASN A 272 15.69 14.73 -12.53
N SER A 273 15.35 14.04 -13.61
CA SER A 273 15.74 14.37 -14.96
C SER A 273 14.81 15.43 -15.57
N LYS A 274 15.43 16.52 -16.06
CA LYS A 274 14.85 17.51 -16.99
C LYS A 274 14.26 16.88 -18.27
N TYR A 275 14.56 15.59 -18.52
CA TYR A 275 14.15 14.81 -19.68
C TYR A 275 13.02 13.83 -19.34
N ARG A 276 11.85 14.32 -18.91
CA ARG A 276 10.52 13.66 -19.02
C ARG A 276 10.32 12.21 -18.52
N THR A 277 11.32 11.53 -17.94
CA THR A 277 11.28 10.13 -17.49
C THR A 277 11.61 9.95 -16.02
N SER A 278 11.76 11.07 -15.31
CA SER A 278 12.01 11.17 -13.89
C SER A 278 10.74 10.98 -13.08
N GLU A 279 10.60 9.85 -12.40
CA GLU A 279 9.28 9.49 -11.86
C GLU A 279 9.33 9.04 -10.40
N ILE A 280 10.34 8.32 -9.94
CA ILE A 280 10.32 7.78 -8.57
C ILE A 280 10.62 8.87 -7.52
N CYS A 281 11.82 9.46 -7.53
CA CYS A 281 12.21 10.42 -6.48
C CYS A 281 11.34 11.69 -6.45
N PRO A 282 11.00 12.36 -7.57
CA PRO A 282 10.15 13.55 -7.49
C PRO A 282 8.72 13.26 -7.05
N ARG A 283 8.19 12.05 -7.32
CA ARG A 283 6.88 11.66 -6.79
C ARG A 283 6.94 11.52 -5.29
N ALA A 284 7.94 10.80 -4.77
CA ALA A 284 8.17 10.70 -3.33
C ALA A 284 8.29 12.07 -2.64
N VAL A 285 9.06 13.00 -3.22
CA VAL A 285 9.21 14.37 -2.69
C VAL A 285 7.92 15.18 -2.78
N LYS A 286 7.15 15.04 -3.87
CA LYS A 286 5.92 15.81 -4.07
C LYS A 286 4.76 15.28 -3.22
N SER A 287 4.60 13.96 -3.13
CA SER A 287 3.49 13.32 -2.44
C SER A 287 3.73 13.19 -0.95
N GLY A 288 4.98 12.93 -0.54
CA GLY A 288 5.29 12.50 0.83
C GLY A 288 4.66 11.17 1.22
N ALA A 289 4.08 10.44 0.26
CA ALA A 289 3.38 9.19 0.54
C ALA A 289 4.38 8.07 0.85
N MET A 290 4.10 7.27 1.87
CA MET A 290 5.00 6.21 2.32
C MET A 290 5.33 5.19 1.23
N LEU A 291 4.38 4.86 0.34
CA LEU A 291 4.62 3.94 -0.77
C LEU A 291 5.67 4.46 -1.76
N ASP A 292 5.56 5.73 -2.17
CA ASP A 292 6.55 6.35 -3.08
C ASP A 292 7.94 6.40 -2.44
N ILE A 293 8.00 6.65 -1.12
CA ILE A 293 9.26 6.65 -0.36
C ILE A 293 9.87 5.24 -0.31
N VAL A 294 9.06 4.22 0.00
CA VAL A 294 9.51 2.81 0.00
C VAL A 294 10.06 2.42 -1.37
N ASP A 295 9.39 2.77 -2.46
CA ASP A 295 9.86 2.47 -3.82
C ASP A 295 11.20 3.15 -4.13
N ALA A 296 11.36 4.42 -3.72
CA ALA A 296 12.59 5.16 -3.87
C ALA A 296 13.75 4.50 -3.08
N VAL A 297 13.52 4.14 -1.82
CA VAL A 297 14.50 3.44 -0.98
C VAL A 297 14.87 2.09 -1.57
N SER A 298 13.87 1.30 -1.96
CA SER A 298 14.03 -0.04 -2.52
C SER A 298 14.87 -0.02 -3.79
N MET A 299 14.64 0.95 -4.69
CA MET A 299 15.44 1.12 -5.90
C MET A 299 16.91 1.42 -5.59
N LEU A 300 17.19 2.43 -4.75
CA LEU A 300 18.56 2.79 -4.38
C LEU A 300 19.28 1.65 -3.67
N TRP A 301 18.58 0.98 -2.75
CA TRP A 301 19.12 -0.15 -2.01
C TRP A 301 19.55 -1.27 -2.94
N ARG A 302 18.68 -1.70 -3.86
CA ARG A 302 18.98 -2.76 -4.84
C ARG A 302 20.15 -2.39 -5.77
N LEU A 303 20.23 -1.13 -6.21
CA LEU A 303 21.36 -0.66 -7.00
C LEU A 303 22.69 -0.77 -6.23
N GLU A 304 22.73 -0.38 -4.95
CA GLU A 304 23.93 -0.54 -4.13
C GLU A 304 24.27 -2.00 -3.84
N LEU A 305 23.26 -2.88 -3.70
CA LEU A 305 23.50 -4.33 -3.58
C LEU A 305 24.20 -4.91 -4.82
N GLU A 306 23.97 -4.34 -6.00
CA GLU A 306 24.67 -4.67 -7.25
C GLU A 306 26.01 -3.92 -7.43
N GLY A 307 26.46 -3.19 -6.40
CA GLY A 307 27.73 -2.46 -6.39
C GLY A 307 27.69 -1.12 -7.13
N VAL A 308 26.51 -0.60 -7.45
CA VAL A 308 26.35 0.68 -8.15
C VAL A 308 26.56 1.83 -7.17
N ASN A 309 27.37 2.81 -7.55
CA ASN A 309 27.51 4.05 -6.79
C ASN A 309 26.31 4.98 -7.04
N VAL A 310 25.42 5.09 -6.06
CA VAL A 310 24.22 5.93 -6.14
C VAL A 310 24.48 7.41 -5.81
N GLY A 311 25.71 7.80 -5.44
CA GLY A 311 26.08 9.19 -5.12
C GLY A 311 25.25 9.77 -3.96
N ASP A 312 24.81 11.02 -4.11
CA ASP A 312 24.09 11.77 -3.07
C ASP A 312 22.56 11.53 -3.09
N ARG A 313 22.08 10.48 -3.77
CA ARG A 313 20.64 10.24 -3.97
C ARG A 313 19.89 9.93 -2.68
N TRP A 314 20.56 9.37 -1.68
CA TRP A 314 19.97 9.14 -0.36
C TRP A 314 19.55 10.45 0.32
N GLN A 315 20.27 11.55 0.09
CA GLN A 315 19.96 12.88 0.64
C GLN A 315 18.85 13.60 -0.13
N ASN A 316 18.47 13.11 -1.32
CA ASN A 316 17.38 13.67 -2.12
C ASN A 316 16.00 13.10 -1.73
N LEU A 317 15.97 12.07 -0.87
CA LEU A 317 14.72 11.50 -0.37
C LEU A 317 14.00 12.49 0.56
N PRO A 318 12.67 12.35 0.74
CA PRO A 318 11.91 13.17 1.68
C PRO A 318 12.44 13.06 3.11
N ASN A 319 12.22 14.11 3.90
CA ASN A 319 12.59 14.12 5.31
C ASN A 319 11.73 13.11 6.09
N LEU A 320 12.38 12.15 6.74
CA LEU A 320 11.72 11.07 7.50
C LEU A 320 11.56 11.37 8.99
N LYS A 321 12.08 12.50 9.47
CA LYS A 321 12.13 12.82 10.90
C LYS A 321 10.77 12.80 11.60
N GLU A 322 9.71 13.21 10.90
CA GLU A 322 8.36 13.26 11.47
C GLU A 322 7.70 11.87 11.57
N HIS A 323 8.33 10.82 11.01
CA HIS A 323 7.78 9.46 10.93
C HIS A 323 8.56 8.43 11.78
N VAL A 324 9.60 8.86 12.51
CA VAL A 324 10.49 7.94 13.26
C VAL A 324 9.80 7.21 14.41
N ASP A 325 8.62 7.68 14.86
CA ASP A 325 7.85 7.07 15.95
C ASP A 325 6.46 6.60 15.53
N ASP A 326 6.11 6.62 14.24
CA ASP A 326 4.78 6.25 13.73
C ASP A 326 4.49 4.75 13.88
N HIS A 327 5.42 3.90 13.42
CA HIS A 327 5.32 2.43 13.41
C HIS A 327 3.95 1.88 12.96
N ALA A 328 3.34 2.54 11.97
CA ALA A 328 2.06 2.15 11.41
C ALA A 328 2.16 0.85 10.61
N LEU A 329 3.32 0.60 9.96
CA LEU A 329 3.69 -0.64 9.30
C LEU A 329 5.18 -0.91 9.48
N PHE A 330 5.52 -2.11 9.94
CA PHE A 330 6.91 -2.50 10.11
C PHE A 330 7.69 -2.55 8.78
N PHE A 331 7.00 -2.88 7.69
CA PHE A 331 7.58 -2.82 6.35
C PHE A 331 8.09 -1.41 5.99
N ASN A 332 7.35 -0.36 6.35
CA ASN A 332 7.79 1.02 6.16
C ASN A 332 8.99 1.33 7.08
N ASP A 333 8.95 0.85 8.32
CA ASP A 333 10.03 1.08 9.30
C ASP A 333 11.40 0.57 8.79
N ILE A 334 11.43 -0.60 8.16
CA ILE A 334 12.67 -1.13 7.57
C ILE A 334 13.24 -0.21 6.49
N HIS A 335 12.40 0.25 5.56
CA HIS A 335 12.83 1.11 4.46
C HIS A 335 13.30 2.47 4.98
N MET A 336 12.57 3.05 5.94
CA MET A 336 13.00 4.29 6.58
C MET A 336 14.35 4.11 7.29
N SER A 337 14.56 3.01 8.00
CA SER A 337 15.85 2.73 8.64
C SER A 337 17.01 2.65 7.64
N ILE A 338 16.82 2.00 6.49
CA ILE A 338 17.82 1.97 5.42
C ILE A 338 18.12 3.39 4.94
N ALA A 339 17.09 4.18 4.65
CA ALA A 339 17.24 5.56 4.19
C ALA A 339 17.98 6.43 5.20
N LEU A 340 17.66 6.32 6.50
CA LEU A 340 18.32 7.08 7.57
C LEU A 340 19.80 6.69 7.71
N GLN A 341 20.10 5.38 7.74
CA GLN A 341 21.48 4.88 7.84
C GLN A 341 22.32 5.28 6.62
N LYS A 342 21.78 5.09 5.42
CA LYS A 342 22.49 5.37 4.16
C LYS A 342 22.59 6.85 3.85
N GLY A 343 21.59 7.62 4.28
CA GLY A 343 21.58 9.09 4.26
C GLY A 343 22.49 9.74 5.32
N ARG A 344 22.97 8.96 6.31
CA ARG A 344 23.80 9.38 7.45
C ARG A 344 23.06 10.27 8.47
N TYR A 345 21.77 10.05 8.63
CA TYR A 345 20.92 10.69 9.63
C TYR A 345 20.95 9.91 10.95
N ASN A 346 22.13 9.85 11.58
CA ASN A 346 22.40 8.95 12.72
C ASN A 346 21.51 9.24 13.94
N ASP A 347 21.21 10.51 14.22
CA ASP A 347 20.36 10.87 15.37
C ASP A 347 18.92 10.41 15.17
N ASP A 348 18.39 10.58 13.95
CA ASP A 348 17.03 10.16 13.59
C ASP A 348 16.93 8.62 13.52
N GLU A 349 17.97 7.92 13.05
CA GLU A 349 18.06 6.44 13.11
C GLU A 349 18.05 5.93 14.55
N ALA A 350 18.85 6.55 15.42
CA ALA A 350 18.97 6.13 16.81
C ALA A 350 17.62 6.31 17.54
N GLU A 351 16.93 7.42 17.26
CA GLU A 351 15.59 7.67 17.76
C GLU A 351 14.59 6.64 17.24
N MET A 352 14.58 6.39 15.93
CA MET A 352 13.72 5.38 15.30
C MET A 352 13.92 3.98 15.91
N ARG A 353 15.17 3.59 16.12
CA ARG A 353 15.48 2.30 16.75
C ARG A 353 14.95 2.24 18.18
N ARG A 354 15.08 3.34 18.94
CA ARG A 354 14.61 3.43 20.33
C ARG A 354 13.08 3.33 20.40
N THR A 355 12.36 4.12 19.60
CA THR A 355 10.90 4.13 19.54
C THR A 355 10.34 2.79 19.07
N LEU A 356 11.00 2.13 18.10
CA LEU A 356 10.62 0.81 17.61
C LEU A 356 10.79 -0.28 18.68
N ILE A 357 11.86 -0.22 19.48
CA ILE A 357 12.04 -1.12 20.62
C ILE A 357 10.92 -0.93 21.64
N ASP A 358 10.55 0.31 21.95
CA ASP A 358 9.45 0.59 22.89
C ASP A 358 8.10 0.14 22.31
N PHE A 359 7.88 0.31 21.01
CA PHE A 359 6.71 -0.18 20.29
C PHE A 359 6.59 -1.70 20.34
N SER A 360 7.69 -2.45 20.16
CA SER A 360 7.70 -3.92 20.23
C SER A 360 7.25 -4.48 21.59
N LYS A 361 7.36 -3.68 22.65
CA LYS A 361 6.99 -4.01 24.03
C LYS A 361 5.53 -3.67 24.38
N ILE A 362 4.77 -3.07 23.48
CA ILE A 362 3.36 -2.76 23.72
C ILE A 362 2.60 -4.05 24.10
N ALA A 363 1.83 -3.97 25.18
CA ALA A 363 1.41 -5.12 25.99
C ALA A 363 0.28 -6.00 25.39
N GLY A 364 -0.12 -5.77 24.13
CA GLY A 364 -1.26 -6.44 23.50
C GLY A 364 -0.87 -7.25 22.27
N ASP A 365 -1.24 -8.54 22.24
CA ASP A 365 -1.18 -9.37 21.02
C ASP A 365 -2.24 -8.95 19.97
N ASP A 366 -3.14 -8.04 20.34
CA ASP A 366 -4.15 -7.45 19.47
C ASP A 366 -3.63 -6.29 18.62
N TYR A 367 -2.44 -5.76 18.92
CA TYR A 367 -1.76 -4.78 18.05
C TYR A 367 -0.86 -5.51 17.06
N ASP A 368 -1.36 -5.74 15.84
CA ASP A 368 -0.75 -6.64 14.85
C ASP A 368 0.69 -6.26 14.52
N GLN A 369 0.97 -4.98 14.24
CA GLN A 369 2.31 -4.52 13.87
C GLN A 369 3.31 -4.56 15.03
N ALA A 370 2.88 -4.36 16.28
CA ALA A 370 3.74 -4.50 17.45
C ALA A 370 4.13 -5.97 17.66
N LYS A 371 3.19 -6.89 17.43
CA LYS A 371 3.45 -8.33 17.42
C LYS A 371 4.43 -8.73 16.32
N ILE A 372 4.20 -8.27 15.08
CA ILE A 372 5.11 -8.49 13.94
C ILE A 372 6.51 -7.95 14.28
N CYS A 373 6.60 -6.72 14.78
CA CYS A 373 7.86 -6.09 15.20
C CYS A 373 8.62 -6.96 16.21
N ARG A 374 7.93 -7.47 17.24
CA ARG A 374 8.54 -8.31 18.28
C ARG A 374 8.96 -9.68 17.78
N GLU A 375 8.13 -10.34 16.96
CA GLU A 375 8.35 -11.74 16.58
C GLU A 375 9.32 -11.94 15.42
N VAL A 376 9.36 -10.99 14.48
CA VAL A 376 10.25 -11.04 13.31
C VAL A 376 10.95 -9.71 13.06
N GLY A 377 10.29 -8.59 13.32
CA GLY A 377 10.75 -7.31 12.82
C GLY A 377 12.10 -6.86 13.37
N MET A 378 12.29 -6.90 14.69
CA MET A 378 13.56 -6.48 15.31
C MET A 378 14.77 -7.27 14.78
N ALA A 379 14.60 -8.56 14.47
CA ALA A 379 15.66 -9.37 13.90
C ALA A 379 15.97 -8.97 12.44
N ILE A 380 14.97 -8.54 11.65
CA ILE A 380 15.18 -7.98 10.31
C ILE A 380 15.91 -6.63 10.41
N TYR A 381 15.42 -5.74 11.27
CA TYR A 381 16.00 -4.41 11.50
C TYR A 381 17.48 -4.53 11.86
N ASP A 382 17.79 -5.28 12.92
CA ASP A 382 19.18 -5.47 13.37
C ASP A 382 20.01 -6.16 12.28
N GLY A 383 19.43 -7.13 11.55
CA GLY A 383 20.10 -7.83 10.46
C GLY A 383 20.54 -6.91 9.32
N ILE A 384 19.64 -6.02 8.88
CA ILE A 384 19.91 -5.02 7.83
C ILE A 384 20.95 -4.01 8.31
N SER A 385 20.85 -3.52 9.55
CA SER A 385 21.88 -2.63 10.11
C SER A 385 23.26 -3.30 10.15
N GLN A 386 23.35 -4.57 10.55
CA GLN A 386 24.62 -5.31 10.50
C GLN A 386 25.14 -5.48 9.07
N TYR A 387 24.26 -5.68 8.10
CA TYR A 387 24.65 -5.74 6.69
C TYR A 387 25.23 -4.39 6.21
N ILE A 388 24.57 -3.27 6.53
CA ILE A 388 25.04 -1.91 6.18
C ILE A 388 26.42 -1.63 6.80
N LEU A 389 26.65 -2.12 8.03
CA LEU A 389 27.94 -2.02 8.73
C LEU A 389 29.02 -3.00 8.21
N GLY A 390 28.68 -3.89 7.27
CA GLY A 390 29.59 -4.89 6.71
C GLY A 390 29.78 -6.15 7.56
N ASP A 391 29.03 -6.34 8.64
CA ASP A 391 29.05 -7.56 9.47
C ASP A 391 28.03 -8.58 8.96
N TYR A 392 28.35 -9.19 7.82
CA TYR A 392 27.49 -10.18 7.16
C TYR A 392 27.22 -11.42 8.02
N ASN A 393 28.14 -11.78 8.92
CA ASN A 393 27.98 -12.92 9.82
C ASN A 393 26.88 -12.66 10.86
N LYS A 394 26.87 -11.48 11.48
CA LYS A 394 25.79 -11.11 12.41
C LYS A 394 24.47 -10.90 11.68
N CYS A 395 24.48 -10.31 10.49
CA CYS A 395 23.31 -10.21 9.63
C CYS A 395 22.66 -11.59 9.43
N ALA A 396 23.43 -12.58 8.96
CA ALA A 396 22.94 -13.93 8.73
C ALA A 396 22.43 -14.60 10.02
N LYS A 397 23.14 -14.45 11.14
CA LYS A 397 22.70 -14.99 12.44
C LYS A 397 21.36 -14.41 12.90
N SER A 398 21.10 -13.14 12.60
CA SER A 398 19.83 -12.47 12.94
C SER A 398 18.68 -12.93 12.04
N MET A 399 18.90 -13.00 10.73
CA MET A 399 17.82 -13.18 9.76
C MET A 399 17.52 -14.65 9.41
N LEU A 400 18.51 -15.56 9.42
CA LEU A 400 18.29 -16.97 9.07
C LEU A 400 17.22 -17.68 9.92
N PRO A 401 17.12 -17.45 11.25
CA PRO A 401 16.10 -18.09 12.08
C PRO A 401 14.66 -17.69 11.73
N ILE A 402 14.46 -16.50 11.14
CA ILE A 402 13.14 -15.94 10.85
C ILE A 402 12.79 -15.95 9.35
N ARG A 403 13.68 -16.46 8.49
CA ARG A 403 13.55 -16.39 7.02
C ARG A 403 12.20 -16.87 6.47
N ASP A 404 11.64 -17.91 7.08
CA ASP A 404 10.37 -18.52 6.65
C ASP A 404 9.14 -17.72 7.11
N ARG A 405 9.35 -16.63 7.86
CA ARG A 405 8.32 -15.76 8.44
C ARG A 405 8.45 -14.30 8.00
N ILE A 406 9.45 -13.94 7.20
CA ILE A 406 9.67 -12.55 6.75
C ILE A 406 8.43 -12.00 6.02
N TYR A 407 7.67 -12.84 5.32
CA TYR A 407 6.46 -12.44 4.61
C TYR A 407 5.39 -11.80 5.52
N THR A 408 5.41 -12.05 6.83
CA THR A 408 4.40 -11.49 7.76
C THR A 408 4.56 -9.99 8.01
N ILE A 409 5.61 -9.35 7.48
CA ILE A 409 5.77 -7.88 7.60
C ILE A 409 4.90 -7.11 6.61
N GLY A 410 4.25 -7.81 5.66
CA GLY A 410 3.55 -7.20 4.54
C GLY A 410 4.48 -6.78 3.40
N GLY A 411 3.95 -5.99 2.47
CA GLY A 411 4.62 -5.71 1.19
C GLY A 411 4.47 -6.87 0.21
N SER A 412 4.74 -6.62 -1.08
CA SER A 412 4.64 -7.66 -2.10
C SER A 412 5.87 -8.57 -2.11
N ASN A 413 5.75 -9.78 -2.69
CA ASN A 413 6.89 -10.70 -2.80
C ASN A 413 8.11 -10.08 -3.51
N ALA A 414 7.87 -9.26 -4.52
CA ALA A 414 8.93 -8.54 -5.25
C ALA A 414 9.68 -7.53 -4.38
N GLN A 415 9.01 -6.91 -3.40
CA GLN A 415 9.62 -5.92 -2.50
C GLN A 415 10.41 -6.55 -1.34
N LEU A 416 10.14 -7.82 -0.99
CA LEU A 416 10.84 -8.56 0.07
C LEU A 416 12.24 -9.06 -0.36
N CYS A 417 13.02 -8.21 -1.02
CA CYS A 417 14.36 -8.51 -1.54
C CYS A 417 15.39 -8.95 -0.48
N TYR A 418 15.12 -8.71 0.80
CA TYR A 418 15.93 -9.15 1.93
C TYR A 418 15.96 -10.68 2.12
N ARG A 419 15.06 -11.42 1.45
CA ARG A 419 15.06 -12.89 1.47
C ARG A 419 16.33 -13.47 0.85
N ASP A 420 16.98 -12.72 -0.05
CA ASP A 420 18.16 -13.14 -0.81
C ASP A 420 19.48 -12.59 -0.27
N PHE A 421 19.55 -12.24 1.03
CA PHE A 421 20.83 -12.01 1.73
C PHE A 421 21.65 -13.30 1.81
N ASN A 422 22.15 -13.74 0.65
CA ASN A 422 22.96 -14.91 0.49
C ASN A 422 24.40 -14.51 0.82
N ALA A 423 24.85 -14.88 2.02
CA ALA A 423 26.18 -14.56 2.56
C ALA A 423 27.37 -14.99 1.68
N ASN A 424 27.12 -15.66 0.55
CA ASN A 424 28.12 -16.05 -0.42
C ASN A 424 28.31 -15.06 -1.59
N ARG A 425 27.44 -14.06 -1.82
CA ARG A 425 27.64 -13.08 -2.91
C ARG A 425 28.87 -12.18 -2.69
N HIS A 426 29.25 -11.92 -1.43
CA HIS A 426 30.35 -11.01 -1.07
C HIS A 426 31.69 -11.69 -0.77
N LYS A 427 31.83 -12.99 -1.06
CA LYS A 427 33.11 -13.71 -0.89
C LYS A 427 34.02 -13.64 -2.12
N THR A 428 33.65 -12.89 -3.15
CA THR A 428 34.35 -12.84 -4.46
C THR A 428 34.71 -11.44 -4.93
N GLN A 429 34.92 -10.49 -4.01
CA GLN A 429 35.68 -9.27 -4.31
C GLN A 429 37.02 -9.27 -3.57
#